data_AF-A0A9W6ZE56-F1
#
_entry.id   AF-A0A9W6ZE56-F1
#
_cell.length_a   1.000
_cell.length_b   1.000
_cell.length_c   1.000
_cell.angle_alpha   90.00
_cell.angle_beta   90.00
_cell.angle_gamma   90.00
#
_symmetry.space_group_name_H-M   'P 1'
#
loop_
_entity.id
_entity.type
_entity.pdbx_description
1 polymer ?
#
loop_
_entity_poly.entity_id
_entity_poly.type
_entity_poly.pdbx_seq_one_letter_code
_entity_poly.pdbx_strand_id
1 'polypeptide(L)'
;MKTLATAQAPHKPLFRQSFENLLARAQVGHLKDNFAKEGICDVNTMLLIDNEEDWKEIGVSRIGDRRRLMNELGKERKARGASDMV
;
A
#
# COMPACT_ATOMS: atom_id res chain seq x y z
N MET A 1 24.89 -12.70 40.41
CA MET A 1 24.67 -12.06 39.09
C MET A 1 23.93 -13.06 38.21
N LYS A 2 22.70 -12.76 37.79
CA LYS A 2 21.93 -13.60 36.84
C LYS A 2 21.44 -12.67 35.73
N THR A 3 22.04 -12.78 34.56
CA THR A 3 21.64 -12.05 33.35
C THR A 3 20.39 -12.72 32.79
N LEU A 4 19.24 -12.06 32.96
CA LEU A 4 18.02 -12.38 32.22
C LEU A 4 18.24 -11.89 30.77
N ALA A 5 18.62 -12.79 29.87
CA ALA A 5 18.51 -12.54 28.45
C ALA A 5 17.03 -12.63 28.09
N THR A 6 16.31 -11.51 28.23
CA THR A 6 15.00 -11.34 27.61
C THR A 6 15.24 -11.31 26.10
N ALA A 7 15.09 -12.47 25.47
CA ALA A 7 14.92 -12.57 24.04
C ALA A 7 13.61 -11.85 23.68
N GLN A 8 13.70 -10.55 23.42
CA GLN A 8 12.68 -9.86 22.65
C GLN A 8 12.76 -10.49 21.26
N ALA A 9 11.79 -11.37 20.98
CA ALA A 9 11.51 -11.77 19.62
C ALA A 9 11.46 -10.49 18.78
N PRO A 10 12.22 -10.36 17.68
CA PRO A 10 11.96 -9.28 16.76
C PRO A 10 10.55 -9.53 16.26
N HIS A 11 9.58 -8.76 16.78
CA HIS A 11 8.32 -8.57 16.13
C HIS A 11 8.68 -7.99 14.76
N LYS A 12 8.88 -8.87 13.76
CA LYS A 12 8.91 -8.49 12.37
C LYS A 12 7.64 -7.67 12.19
N PRO A 13 7.71 -6.37 11.87
CA PRO A 13 6.49 -5.67 11.50
C PRO A 13 5.89 -6.47 10.34
N LEU A 14 4.73 -7.07 10.58
CA LEU A 14 3.92 -7.74 9.58
C LEU A 14 3.59 -6.69 8.52
N PHE A 15 4.44 -6.65 7.49
CA PHE A 15 4.35 -5.84 6.27
C PHE A 15 3.62 -4.51 6.42
N ARG A 16 4.25 -3.51 7.07
CA ARG A 16 3.91 -2.11 6.79
C ARG A 16 4.48 -1.75 5.42
N GLN A 17 3.83 -2.23 4.37
CA GLN A 17 4.28 -2.05 3.01
C GLN A 17 4.32 -0.55 2.67
N SER A 18 5.44 -0.07 2.14
CA SER A 18 5.57 1.32 1.76
C SER A 18 4.74 1.62 0.52
N PHE A 19 4.22 2.83 0.45
CA PHE A 19 3.55 3.37 -0.72
C PHE A 19 4.37 3.19 -2.00
N GLU A 20 5.69 3.45 -1.92
CA GLU A 20 6.62 3.27 -3.05
C GLU A 20 6.72 1.81 -3.51
N ASN A 21 6.75 0.85 -2.59
CA ASN A 21 6.77 -0.57 -2.95
C ASN A 21 5.48 -1.00 -3.65
N LEU A 22 4.34 -0.43 -3.26
CA LEU A 22 3.07 -0.68 -3.95
C LEU A 22 3.11 -0.17 -5.38
N LEU A 23 3.55 1.08 -5.60
CA LEU A 23 3.69 1.66 -6.94
C LEU A 23 4.68 0.88 -7.82
N ALA A 24 5.78 0.41 -7.24
CA ALA A 24 6.78 -0.39 -7.94
C ALA A 24 6.21 -1.73 -8.43
N ARG A 25 5.48 -2.47 -7.59
CA ARG A 25 4.84 -3.75 -7.98
C ARG A 25 3.75 -3.55 -9.03
N ALA A 26 2.98 -2.48 -8.92
CA ALA A 26 1.99 -2.11 -9.92
C ALA A 26 2.61 -1.55 -11.21
N GLN A 27 3.94 -1.37 -11.27
CA GLN A 27 4.65 -0.80 -12.42
C GLN A 27 4.08 0.56 -12.82
N VAL A 28 3.88 1.42 -11.82
CA VAL A 28 3.33 2.78 -11.96
C VAL A 28 4.11 3.81 -11.13
N GLY A 29 5.40 3.57 -10.91
CA GLY A 29 6.27 4.50 -10.19
C GLY A 29 6.28 5.92 -10.77
N HIS A 30 6.01 6.07 -12.07
CA HIS A 30 5.88 7.37 -12.74
C HIS A 30 4.69 8.21 -12.25
N LEU A 31 3.74 7.63 -11.51
CA LEU A 31 2.58 8.32 -10.95
C LEU A 31 2.84 8.84 -9.52
N LYS A 32 4.03 8.64 -8.95
CA LYS A 32 4.34 9.05 -7.57
C LYS A 32 4.02 10.54 -7.33
N ASP A 33 4.44 11.41 -8.24
CA ASP A 33 4.25 12.86 -8.10
C ASP A 33 2.78 13.26 -8.19
N ASN A 34 1.98 12.50 -8.95
CA ASN A 34 0.54 12.69 -9.06
C ASN A 34 -0.16 12.42 -7.73
N PHE A 35 0.15 11.29 -7.09
CA PHE A 35 -0.38 10.99 -5.76
C PHE A 35 0.10 11.99 -4.71
N ALA A 36 1.36 12.43 -4.78
CA ALA A 36 1.91 13.41 -3.85
C ALA A 36 1.19 14.77 -3.95
N LYS A 37 0.80 15.21 -5.15
CA LYS A 37 0.01 16.44 -5.35
C LYS A 37 -1.35 16.39 -4.67
N GLU A 38 -1.97 15.21 -4.66
CA GLU A 38 -3.25 14.96 -3.98
C GLU A 38 -3.08 14.62 -2.49
N GLY A 39 -1.87 14.73 -1.93
CA GLY A 39 -1.59 14.41 -0.52
C GLY A 39 -1.60 12.91 -0.19
N ILE A 40 -1.67 12.03 -1.20
CA ILE A 40 -1.72 10.58 -1.03
C ILE A 40 -0.28 10.06 -0.96
N CYS A 41 0.20 9.81 0.27
CA CYS A 41 1.58 9.37 0.53
C CYS A 41 1.70 8.02 1.22
N ASP A 42 0.57 7.38 1.55
CA ASP A 42 0.54 6.10 2.24
C ASP A 42 -0.53 5.16 1.65
N VAL A 43 -0.34 3.86 1.90
CA VAL A 43 -1.23 2.81 1.37
C VAL A 43 -2.64 2.90 1.97
N ASN A 44 -2.81 3.36 3.22
CA ASN A 44 -4.14 3.42 3.82
C ASN A 44 -4.99 4.49 3.14
N THR A 45 -4.43 5.67 2.88
CA THR A 45 -5.11 6.73 2.13
C THR A 45 -5.44 6.27 0.71
N MET A 46 -4.50 5.58 0.04
CA MET A 46 -4.73 5.03 -1.29
C MET A 46 -5.82 3.94 -1.34
N LEU A 47 -6.00 3.18 -0.25
CA LEU A 47 -7.06 2.17 -0.13
C LEU A 47 -8.47 2.76 -0.02
N LEU A 48 -8.61 4.07 0.23
CA LEU A 48 -9.91 4.74 0.29
C LEU A 48 -10.47 5.07 -1.10
N ILE A 49 -9.63 5.01 -2.14
CA ILE A 49 -10.02 5.28 -3.52
C ILE A 49 -10.84 4.09 -4.05
N ASP A 50 -12.11 4.32 -4.37
CA ASP A 50 -13.05 3.25 -4.72
C ASP A 50 -13.65 3.33 -6.13
N ASN A 51 -13.55 4.48 -6.79
CA ASN A 51 -14.21 4.72 -8.07
C ASN A 51 -13.23 5.16 -9.17
N GLU A 52 -13.67 5.06 -10.42
CA GLU A 52 -12.82 5.38 -11.59
C GLU A 52 -12.54 6.88 -11.72
N GLU A 53 -13.44 7.74 -11.25
CA GLU A 53 -13.30 9.19 -11.36
C GLU A 53 -12.16 9.71 -10.48
N ASP A 54 -12.07 9.28 -9.23
CA ASP A 54 -10.97 9.62 -8.32
C ASP A 54 -9.60 9.26 -8.93
N TRP A 55 -9.49 8.09 -9.56
CA TRP A 55 -8.25 7.70 -10.24
C TRP A 55 -7.89 8.66 -11.37
N LYS A 56 -8.88 9.19 -12.10
CA LYS A 56 -8.65 10.16 -13.16
C LYS A 56 -8.28 11.53 -12.60
N GLU A 57 -8.89 11.95 -11.49
CA GLU A 57 -8.56 13.21 -10.81
C GLU A 57 -7.12 13.22 -10.30
N ILE A 58 -6.67 12.10 -9.73
CA ILE A 58 -5.26 11.91 -9.35
C ILE A 58 -4.34 11.88 -10.60
N GLY A 59 -4.88 11.70 -11.81
CA GLY A 59 -4.10 11.66 -13.05
C GLY A 59 -3.65 10.26 -13.46
N VAL A 60 -4.29 9.21 -12.94
CA VAL A 60 -4.15 7.82 -13.40
C VAL A 60 -5.06 7.59 -14.62
N SER A 61 -4.74 8.25 -15.74
CA SER A 61 -5.61 8.28 -16.93
C SER A 61 -5.60 7.00 -17.76
N ARG A 62 -4.53 6.17 -17.64
CA ARG A 62 -4.41 4.92 -18.39
C ARG A 62 -5.16 3.78 -17.70
N ILE A 63 -6.03 3.09 -18.45
CA ILE A 63 -6.81 1.95 -17.93
C ILE A 63 -5.92 0.80 -17.44
N GLY A 64 -4.76 0.59 -18.10
CA GLY A 64 -3.78 -0.42 -17.69
C GLY A 64 -3.14 -0.11 -16.34
N ASP A 65 -2.85 1.15 -16.07
CA ASP A 65 -2.25 1.60 -14.81
C ASP A 65 -3.27 1.43 -13.66
N ARG A 66 -4.52 1.86 -13.89
CA ARG A 66 -5.64 1.64 -12.94
C ARG A 66 -5.82 0.17 -12.59
N ARG A 67 -5.84 -0.71 -13.60
CA ARG A 67 -6.02 -2.15 -13.38
C ARG A 67 -4.88 -2.76 -12.55
N ARG A 68 -3.63 -2.38 -12.81
CA ARG A 68 -2.48 -2.86 -12.01
C ARG A 68 -2.53 -2.37 -10.57
N LEU A 69 -2.88 -1.10 -10.35
CA LEU A 69 -3.08 -0.54 -9.01
C LEU A 69 -4.21 -1.24 -8.25
N MET A 70 -5.38 -1.40 -8.87
CA MET A 70 -6.52 -2.11 -8.26
C MET A 70 -6.16 -3.55 -7.89
N ASN A 71 -5.37 -4.24 -8.70
CA ASN A 71 -4.92 -5.60 -8.40
C ASN A 71 -3.99 -5.64 -7.18
N GLU A 72 -3.00 -4.75 -7.09
CA GLU A 72 -2.11 -4.69 -5.93
C GLU A 72 -2.84 -4.25 -4.66
N LEU A 73 -3.73 -3.25 -4.74
CA LEU A 73 -4.57 -2.82 -3.62
C LEU A 73 -5.52 -3.93 -3.16
N GLY A 74 -6.06 -4.71 -4.09
CA GLY A 74 -6.89 -5.88 -3.78
C GLY A 74 -6.13 -6.96 -2.99
N LYS A 75 -4.85 -7.18 -3.30
CA LYS A 75 -3.99 -8.07 -2.51
C LYS A 75 -3.75 -7.51 -1.11
N GLU A 76 -3.53 -6.20 -0.98
CA GLU A 76 -3.36 -5.55 0.33
C GLU A 76 -4.62 -5.62 1.20
N ARG A 77 -5.82 -5.43 0.63
CA ARG A 77 -7.09 -5.61 1.36
C ARG A 77 -7.21 -7.03 1.92
N LYS A 78 -6.90 -8.04 1.09
CA LYS A 78 -6.95 -9.46 1.50
C LYS A 78 -5.93 -9.78 2.60
N ALA A 79 -4.70 -9.29 2.47
CA ALA A 79 -3.65 -9.52 3.46
C ALA A 79 -4.00 -8.93 4.83
N ARG A 80 -4.66 -7.76 4.84
CA ARG A 80 -5.13 -7.09 6.06
C ARG A 80 -6.36 -7.79 6.67
N GLY A 81 -7.35 -8.11 5.85
CA GLY A 81 -8.53 -8.86 6.32
C GLY A 81 -8.18 -10.25 6.86
N ALA A 82 -7.14 -10.90 6.32
CA ALA A 82 -6.60 -12.15 6.86
C ALA A 82 -5.82 -11.97 8.17
N SER A 83 -5.27 -10.78 8.43
CA SER A 83 -4.52 -10.47 9.66
C SER A 83 -5.43 -10.13 10.84
N ASP A 84 -6.66 -9.63 10.60
CA ASP A 84 -7.65 -9.34 11.66
C ASP A 84 -8.39 -10.60 12.16
N MET A 85 -8.22 -11.75 11.50
CA MET A 85 -8.87 -13.02 11.87
C MET A 85 -7.96 -13.97 12.69
N VAL A 86 -6.85 -13.47 13.24
CA VAL A 86 -5.88 -14.24 14.05
C VAL A 86 -5.76 -13.68 15.46
#